data_AF-A0A7J3JCS9-F1
#
_entry.id   AF-A0A7J3JCS9-F1
#
_cell.length_a   1.000
_cell.length_b   1.000
_cell.length_c   1.000
_cell.angle_alpha   90.00
_cell.angle_beta   90.00
_cell.angle_gamma   90.00
#
_symmetry.space_group_name_H-M   'P 1'
#
loop_
_entity.id
_entity.type
_entity.pdbx_description
1 polymer ?
#
loop_
_entity_poly.entity_id
_entity_poly.type
_entity_poly.pdbx_seq_one_letter_code
_entity_poly.pdbx_strand_id
1 'polypeptide(L)'
;MSEEKLDFNRNFLVTSNLALLAWVLLAALTVGFYNQLYGWLYLGFLAFMVFVILRRLGCSSCYNCKSCTSGFGRLAGVFFGRGNLKKGSVGNRLGLVVFLYAVLLPVPVVLGVLSVLAAFSYVLVAVLACLVAVSCVSLITWSR
;
A
#
# COMPACT_ATOMS: atom_id res chain seq x y z
N MET A 1 -4.70 19.14 18.96
CA MET A 1 -4.62 17.73 19.38
C MET A 1 -3.17 17.30 19.32
N SER A 2 -2.53 17.11 20.47
CA SER A 2 -1.21 16.46 20.53
C SER A 2 -1.35 15.05 19.94
N GLU A 3 -0.61 14.73 18.88
CA GLU A 3 -0.58 13.36 18.35
C GLU A 3 -0.06 12.42 19.46
N GLU A 4 -0.92 11.49 19.87
CA GLU A 4 -0.57 10.41 20.79
C GLU A 4 0.64 9.64 20.25
N LYS A 5 1.59 9.28 21.12
CA LYS A 5 2.82 8.59 20.70
C LYS A 5 2.47 7.17 20.22
N LEU A 6 2.57 6.95 18.90
CA LEU A 6 2.41 5.62 18.31
C LEU A 6 3.73 4.86 18.40
N ASP A 7 3.80 3.89 19.32
CA ASP A 7 4.92 2.94 19.37
C ASP A 7 4.63 1.74 18.47
N PHE A 8 5.52 1.51 17.50
CA PHE A 8 5.44 0.38 16.58
C PHE A 8 6.45 -0.70 16.95
N ASN A 9 5.99 -1.94 17.11
CA ASN A 9 6.88 -3.09 17.25
C ASN A 9 7.72 -3.25 15.97
N ARG A 10 9.03 -3.47 16.11
CA ARG A 10 9.97 -3.66 15.00
C ARG A 10 9.54 -4.78 14.05
N ASN A 11 9.02 -5.90 14.57
CA ASN A 11 8.56 -7.00 13.72
C ASN A 11 7.38 -6.57 12.84
N PHE A 12 6.45 -5.80 13.40
CA PHE A 12 5.31 -5.26 12.67
C PHE A 12 5.75 -4.26 11.59
N LEU A 13 6.74 -3.41 11.89
CA LEU A 13 7.31 -2.47 10.92
C LEU A 13 7.89 -3.20 9.71
N VAL A 14 8.70 -4.22 9.95
CA VAL A 14 9.37 -4.96 8.87
C VAL A 14 8.35 -5.73 8.03
N THR A 15 7.46 -6.50 8.67
CA THR A 15 6.49 -7.32 7.93
C THR A 15 5.49 -6.49 7.13
N SER A 16 5.02 -5.37 7.69
CA SER A 16 4.04 -4.51 7.02
C SER A 16 4.65 -3.75 5.84
N ASN A 17 5.91 -3.31 5.95
CA ASN A 17 6.59 -2.67 4.82
C ASN A 17 6.92 -3.67 3.72
N LEU A 18 7.30 -4.91 4.07
CA LEU A 18 7.45 -5.98 3.08
C LEU A 18 6.13 -6.31 2.40
N ALA A 19 5.02 -6.35 3.15
CA ALA A 19 3.69 -6.56 2.59
C ALA A 19 3.27 -5.41 1.65
N LEU A 20 3.55 -4.16 2.01
CA LEU A 20 3.31 -3.00 1.14
C LEU A 20 4.15 -3.06 -0.14
N LEU A 21 5.43 -3.43 -0.03
CA LEU A 21 6.30 -3.62 -1.18
C LEU A 21 5.77 -4.73 -2.10
N ALA A 22 5.40 -5.88 -1.53
CA ALA A 22 4.81 -6.98 -2.28
C ALA A 22 3.51 -6.55 -2.99
N TRP A 23 2.69 -5.74 -2.32
CA TRP A 23 1.47 -5.20 -2.92
C TRP A 23 1.76 -4.29 -4.13
N VAL A 24 2.72 -3.37 -3.99
CA VAL A 24 3.16 -2.49 -5.09
C VAL A 24 3.66 -3.32 -6.28
N LEU A 25 4.47 -4.33 -6.02
CA LEU A 25 5.01 -5.21 -7.07
C LEU A 25 3.91 -6.04 -7.75
N LEU A 26 2.98 -6.61 -6.99
CA LEU A 26 1.83 -7.36 -7.54
C LEU A 26 0.94 -6.47 -8.40
N ALA A 27 0.68 -5.23 -7.96
CA ALA A 27 -0.10 -4.26 -8.73
C ALA A 27 0.60 -3.92 -10.05
N ALA A 28 1.90 -3.61 -10.00
CA ALA A 28 2.70 -3.32 -11.19
C ALA A 28 2.82 -4.51 -12.16
N LEU A 29 3.01 -5.72 -11.63
CA LEU A 29 3.05 -6.94 -12.44
C LEU A 29 1.72 -7.17 -13.17
N THR A 30 0.60 -7.01 -12.48
CA THR A 30 -0.74 -7.11 -13.08
C THR A 30 -0.92 -6.13 -14.24
N VAL A 31 -0.51 -4.87 -14.06
CA VAL A 31 -0.55 -3.85 -15.12
C VAL A 31 0.43 -4.17 -16.25
N GLY A 32 1.60 -4.74 -15.93
CA GLY A 32 2.59 -5.19 -16.91
C GLY A 32 2.08 -6.28 -17.85
N PHE A 33 1.27 -7.22 -17.34
CA PHE A 33 0.60 -8.23 -18.17
C PHE A 33 -0.38 -7.62 -19.19
N TYR A 34 -1.00 -6.48 -18.86
CA TYR A 34 -1.82 -5.74 -19.81
C TYR A 34 -0.97 -5.03 -20.86
N ASN A 35 0.05 -4.31 -20.42
CA ASN A 35 1.02 -3.64 -21.28
C ASN A 35 2.32 -3.37 -20.51
N GLN A 36 3.45 -3.84 -21.05
CA GLN A 36 4.74 -3.74 -20.37
C GLN A 36 5.16 -2.29 -20.09
N LEU A 37 4.89 -1.35 -21.01
CA LEU A 37 5.20 0.07 -20.81
C LEU A 37 4.35 0.66 -19.68
N TYR A 38 3.06 0.32 -19.64
CA TYR A 38 2.18 0.77 -18.56
C TYR A 38 2.59 0.19 -17.21
N GLY A 39 3.06 -1.06 -17.16
CA GLY A 39 3.61 -1.66 -15.94
C GLY A 39 4.77 -0.85 -15.36
N TRP A 40 5.73 -0.45 -16.19
CA TRP A 40 6.87 0.38 -15.74
C TRP A 40 6.45 1.79 -15.31
N LEU A 41 5.60 2.46 -16.08
CA LEU A 41 5.08 3.79 -15.73
C LEU A 41 4.31 3.74 -14.40
N TYR A 42 3.49 2.71 -14.23
CA TYR A 42 2.69 2.49 -13.04
C TYR A 42 3.55 2.15 -11.81
N LEU A 43 4.60 1.33 -11.98
CA LEU A 43 5.58 1.08 -10.91
C LEU A 43 6.31 2.37 -10.50
N GLY A 44 6.75 3.17 -11.47
CA GLY A 44 7.39 4.47 -11.21
C GLY A 44 6.46 5.42 -10.46
N PHE A 45 5.19 5.48 -10.86
CA PHE A 45 4.16 6.26 -10.17
C PHE A 45 3.93 5.78 -8.72
N LEU A 46 3.77 4.48 -8.50
CA LEU A 46 3.61 3.92 -7.15
C LEU A 46 4.85 4.16 -6.28
N ALA A 47 6.04 3.97 -6.84
CA ALA A 47 7.28 4.26 -6.13
C ALA A 47 7.37 5.74 -5.74
N PHE A 48 7.04 6.66 -6.64
CA PHE A 48 6.98 8.09 -6.33
C PHE A 48 5.97 8.39 -5.21
N MET A 49 4.75 7.84 -5.31
CA MET A 49 3.70 8.04 -4.30
C MET A 49 4.10 7.51 -2.92
N VAL A 50 4.67 6.30 -2.85
CA VAL A 50 5.03 5.68 -1.58
C VAL A 50 6.31 6.28 -0.98
N PHE A 51 7.37 6.40 -1.77
CA PHE A 51 8.70 6.78 -1.27
C PHE A 51 8.91 8.30 -1.17
N VAL A 52 8.18 9.10 -1.95
CA VAL A 52 8.30 10.57 -1.92
C VAL A 52 7.14 11.18 -1.15
N ILE A 53 5.90 10.98 -1.61
CA ILE A 53 4.73 11.69 -1.06
C ILE A 53 4.40 11.18 0.35
N LEU A 54 4.11 9.89 0.48
CA LEU A 54 3.69 9.32 1.77
C LEU A 54 4.81 9.37 2.81
N ARG A 55 6.06 9.15 2.40
CA ARG A 55 7.22 9.27 3.29
C ARG A 55 7.34 10.68 3.87
N ARG A 56 7.28 11.72 3.02
CA ARG A 56 7.37 13.12 3.48
C ARG A 56 6.21 13.49 4.40
N LEU A 57 5.01 13.07 4.06
CA LEU A 57 3.84 13.29 4.90
C LEU A 57 4.00 12.56 6.24
N GLY A 58 4.39 11.29 6.24
CA GLY A 58 4.61 10.51 7.46
C GLY A 58 5.64 11.14 8.42
N CYS A 59 6.67 11.81 7.88
CA CYS A 59 7.70 12.50 8.67
C CYS A 59 7.28 13.88 9.20
N SER A 60 6.33 14.59 8.58
CA SER A 60 6.06 16.00 8.90
C SER A 60 5.46 16.26 10.29
N SER A 61 5.02 15.22 11.00
CA SER A 61 4.46 15.31 12.36
C SER A 61 5.24 14.42 13.36
N CYS A 62 6.40 13.92 12.95
CA CYS A 62 7.17 12.92 13.69
C CYS A 62 8.30 13.60 14.49
N TYR A 63 7.96 14.48 15.44
CA TYR A 63 8.97 15.20 16.24
C TYR A 63 9.63 14.32 17.34
N ASN A 64 9.15 13.08 17.58
CA ASN A 64 9.56 12.29 18.76
C ASN A 64 9.63 10.76 18.60
N CYS A 65 9.64 10.20 17.40
CA CYS A 65 9.89 8.76 17.24
C CYS A 65 11.40 8.48 17.17
N LYS A 66 12.05 8.25 18.32
CA LYS A 66 13.48 7.87 18.42
C LYS A 66 13.88 6.64 17.57
N SER A 67 12.92 5.85 17.10
CA SER A 67 13.11 4.64 16.29
C SER A 67 12.46 4.71 14.90
N CYS A 68 11.92 5.86 14.47
CA CYS A 68 11.27 5.97 13.16
C CYS A 68 12.32 5.95 12.06
N THR A 69 12.52 4.78 11.47
CA THR A 69 13.13 4.61 10.16
C THR A 69 12.24 5.33 9.12
N SER A 70 12.45 6.64 8.99
CA SER A 70 11.94 7.54 7.96
C SER A 70 10.52 7.27 7.44
N GLY A 71 9.46 7.63 8.17
CA GLY A 71 8.07 7.66 7.65
C GLY A 71 7.42 6.30 7.35
N PHE A 72 8.21 5.23 7.18
CA PHE A 72 7.75 3.87 6.89
C PHE A 72 6.98 3.22 8.04
N GLY A 73 7.17 3.70 9.27
CA GLY A 73 6.36 3.24 10.40
C GLY A 73 4.90 3.69 10.33
N ARG A 74 4.65 4.94 9.91
CA ARG A 74 3.28 5.39 9.66
C ARG A 74 2.68 4.72 8.44
N LEU A 75 3.45 4.44 7.39
CA LEU A 75 2.97 3.64 6.25
C LEU A 75 2.49 2.25 6.66
N ALA A 76 3.30 1.54 7.45
CA ALA A 76 2.92 0.26 8.05
C ALA A 76 1.63 0.38 8.88
N GLY A 77 1.54 1.41 9.73
CA GLY A 77 0.33 1.71 10.52
C GLY A 77 -0.91 2.05 9.67
N VAL A 78 -0.74 2.81 8.59
CA VAL A 78 -1.82 3.25 7.69
C VAL A 78 -2.40 2.09 6.89
N PHE A 79 -1.59 1.15 6.42
CA PHE A 79 -2.07 0.07 5.55
C PHE A 79 -2.35 -1.23 6.31
N PHE A 80 -1.57 -1.55 7.34
CA PHE A 80 -1.64 -2.83 8.06
C PHE A 80 -1.81 -2.69 9.58
N GLY A 81 -1.87 -1.46 10.11
CA GLY A 81 -2.18 -1.21 11.52
C GLY A 81 -3.63 -1.57 11.84
N ARG A 82 -3.91 -1.84 13.13
CA ARG A 82 -5.25 -2.21 13.62
C ARG A 82 -5.89 -1.06 14.40
N GLY A 83 -7.22 -0.93 14.31
CA GLY A 83 -8.03 -0.03 15.13
C GLY A 83 -7.48 1.41 15.23
N ASN A 84 -7.19 1.83 16.46
CA ASN A 84 -6.72 3.19 16.76
C ASN A 84 -5.34 3.51 16.19
N LEU A 85 -4.47 2.51 15.98
CA LEU A 85 -3.16 2.72 15.35
C LEU A 85 -3.33 3.21 13.91
N LYS A 86 -4.33 2.68 13.19
CA LYS A 86 -4.64 3.07 11.82
C LYS A 86 -5.27 4.45 11.77
N LYS A 87 -6.28 4.71 12.62
CA LYS A 87 -6.93 6.03 12.76
C LYS A 87 -5.93 7.14 13.12
N GLY A 88 -5.04 6.90 14.09
CA GLY A 88 -3.98 7.83 14.48
C GLY A 88 -2.89 8.01 13.41
N SER A 89 -2.64 6.98 12.58
CA SER A 89 -1.68 7.09 11.48
C SER A 89 -2.22 7.88 10.29
N VAL A 90 -3.53 7.81 10.03
CA VAL A 90 -4.21 8.46 8.90
C VAL A 90 -4.41 9.96 9.14
N GLY A 91 -4.77 10.38 10.36
CA GLY A 91 -5.01 11.79 10.69
C GLY A 91 -5.94 12.48 9.68
N ASN A 92 -5.58 13.67 9.19
CA ASN A 92 -6.35 14.42 8.18
C ASN A 92 -6.06 13.99 6.72
N ARG A 93 -5.40 12.84 6.51
CA ARG A 93 -4.89 12.41 5.18
C ARG A 93 -5.69 11.27 4.58
N LEU A 94 -6.92 11.07 5.05
CA LEU A 94 -7.81 9.99 4.62
C LEU A 94 -7.99 9.97 3.10
N GLY A 95 -8.20 11.13 2.47
CA GLY A 95 -8.37 11.23 1.02
C GLY A 95 -7.19 10.66 0.22
N LEU A 96 -5.95 10.93 0.66
CA LEU A 96 -4.75 10.40 0.00
C LEU A 96 -4.63 8.89 0.20
N VAL A 97 -4.94 8.40 1.40
CA VAL A 97 -4.90 6.95 1.69
C VAL A 97 -5.94 6.21 0.85
N VAL A 98 -7.17 6.73 0.78
CA VAL A 98 -8.23 6.18 -0.08
C VAL A 98 -7.82 6.19 -1.55
N PHE A 99 -7.22 7.29 -2.02
CA PHE A 99 -6.68 7.37 -3.37
C PHE A 99 -5.65 6.26 -3.63
N LEU A 100 -4.74 6.00 -2.69
CA LEU A 100 -3.74 4.94 -2.86
C LEU A 100 -4.33 3.54 -2.83
N TYR A 101 -5.34 3.28 -2.00
CA TYR A 101 -6.10 2.03 -2.08
C TYR A 101 -6.75 1.87 -3.46
N ALA A 102 -7.32 2.94 -4.00
CA ALA A 102 -7.94 2.94 -5.32
C ALA A 102 -6.93 2.66 -6.45
N VAL A 103 -5.74 3.25 -6.33
CA VAL A 103 -4.65 2.97 -7.26
C VAL A 103 -4.17 1.53 -7.09
N LEU A 104 -3.92 1.05 -5.87
CA LEU A 104 -3.30 -0.26 -5.60
C LEU A 104 -4.20 -1.48 -5.83
N LEU A 105 -5.53 -1.32 -5.89
CA LEU A 105 -6.46 -2.43 -6.05
C LEU A 105 -7.39 -2.27 -7.28
N PRO A 106 -8.36 -1.33 -7.32
CA PRO A 106 -9.27 -1.20 -8.46
C PRO A 106 -8.58 -1.11 -9.82
N VAL A 107 -7.58 -0.24 -9.97
CA VAL A 107 -6.88 -0.05 -11.25
C VAL A 107 -6.21 -1.33 -11.76
N PRO A 108 -5.32 -1.99 -10.99
CA PRO A 108 -4.68 -3.23 -11.43
C PRO A 108 -5.69 -4.37 -11.60
N VAL A 109 -6.74 -4.45 -10.78
CA VAL A 109 -7.78 -5.49 -10.95
C VAL A 109 -8.52 -5.32 -12.27
N VAL A 110 -8.97 -4.10 -12.61
CA VAL A 110 -9.68 -3.85 -13.88
C VAL A 110 -8.79 -4.20 -15.07
N LEU A 111 -7.53 -3.72 -15.08
CA LEU A 111 -6.60 -4.01 -16.18
C LEU A 111 -6.23 -5.50 -16.25
N GLY A 112 -6.06 -6.15 -15.11
CA GLY A 112 -5.80 -7.59 -15.04
C GLY A 112 -6.98 -8.41 -15.54
N VAL A 113 -8.22 -8.07 -15.19
CA VAL A 113 -9.43 -8.74 -15.69
C VAL A 113 -9.53 -8.58 -17.21
N LEU A 114 -9.32 -7.37 -17.74
CA LEU A 114 -9.30 -7.14 -19.19
C LEU A 114 -8.20 -7.99 -19.88
N SER A 115 -7.05 -8.13 -19.24
CA SER A 115 -5.96 -8.96 -19.75
C SER A 115 -6.33 -10.46 -19.76
N VAL A 116 -7.00 -10.97 -18.72
CA VAL A 116 -7.50 -12.35 -18.68
C VAL A 116 -8.53 -12.61 -19.76
N LEU A 117 -9.43 -11.65 -20.01
CA LEU A 117 -10.46 -11.76 -21.05
C LEU A 117 -9.86 -11.74 -22.46
N ALA A 118 -8.78 -10.99 -22.67
CA ALA A 118 -8.07 -10.93 -23.95
C ALA A 118 -7.22 -12.19 -24.20
N ALA A 119 -6.50 -12.66 -23.18
CA ALA A 119 -5.67 -13.86 -23.25
C ALA A 119 -5.57 -14.54 -21.88
N PHE A 120 -6.20 -15.71 -21.74
CA PHE A 120 -6.22 -16.44 -20.48
C PHE A 120 -4.83 -16.96 -20.10
N SER A 121 -4.42 -16.72 -18.85
CA SER A 121 -3.16 -17.20 -18.28
C SER A 121 -3.32 -17.57 -16.81
N TYR A 122 -2.94 -18.80 -16.46
CA TYR A 122 -2.93 -19.27 -15.07
C TYR A 122 -2.04 -18.42 -14.16
N VAL A 123 -0.92 -17.91 -14.69
CA VAL A 123 0.01 -17.05 -13.94
C VAL A 123 -0.67 -15.73 -13.59
N LEU A 124 -1.37 -15.10 -14.54
CA LEU A 124 -2.08 -13.84 -14.30
C LEU A 124 -3.22 -14.01 -13.29
N VAL A 125 -3.96 -15.11 -13.38
CA VAL A 125 -5.02 -15.43 -12.40
C VAL A 125 -4.44 -15.59 -10.99
N ALA A 126 -3.30 -16.28 -10.85
CA ALA A 126 -2.62 -16.42 -9.57
C ALA A 126 -2.14 -15.06 -9.01
N VAL A 127 -1.55 -14.21 -9.86
CA VAL A 127 -1.10 -12.86 -9.47
C VAL A 127 -2.28 -12.00 -9.01
N LEU A 128 -3.39 -12.03 -9.74
CA LEU A 128 -4.63 -11.32 -9.35
C LEU A 128 -5.20 -11.83 -8.03
N ALA A 129 -5.21 -13.15 -7.80
CA ALA A 129 -5.66 -13.73 -6.54
C ALA A 129 -4.79 -13.25 -5.36
N CYS A 130 -3.46 -13.23 -5.52
CA CYS A 130 -2.54 -12.69 -4.53
C CYS A 130 -2.77 -11.19 -4.27
N LEU A 131 -2.97 -10.39 -5.32
CA LEU A 131 -3.24 -8.96 -5.23
C LEU A 131 -4.51 -8.68 -4.40
N VAL A 132 -5.59 -9.41 -4.70
CA VAL A 132 -6.85 -9.31 -3.95
C VAL A 132 -6.66 -9.77 -2.51
N ALA A 133 -5.96 -10.87 -2.28
CA ALA A 133 -5.72 -11.39 -0.92
C ALA A 133 -4.99 -10.37 -0.03
N VAL A 134 -3.90 -9.77 -0.52
CA VAL A 134 -3.15 -8.74 0.24
C VAL A 134 -4.02 -7.52 0.51
N SER A 135 -4.81 -7.10 -0.49
CA SER A 135 -5.72 -5.96 -0.34
C SER A 135 -6.82 -6.24 0.69
N CYS A 136 -7.40 -7.44 0.68
CA CYS A 136 -8.38 -7.88 1.66
C CYS A 136 -7.79 -7.92 3.07
N VAL A 137 -6.58 -8.46 3.26
CA VAL A 137 -5.88 -8.43 4.56
C VAL A 137 -5.73 -6.98 5.04
N SER A 138 -5.30 -6.09 4.15
CA SER A 138 -5.16 -4.67 4.45
C SER A 138 -6.50 -4.00 4.81
N LEU A 139 -7.59 -4.35 4.12
CA LEU A 139 -8.93 -3.83 4.40
C LEU A 139 -9.52 -4.38 5.70
N ILE A 140 -9.32 -5.66 6.02
CA ILE A 140 -9.80 -6.27 7.27
C ILE A 140 -9.17 -5.60 8.49
N THR A 141 -7.93 -5.12 8.38
CA THR A 141 -7.32 -4.35 9.47
C THR A 141 -7.93 -2.96 9.69
N TRP A 142 -8.81 -2.47 8.79
CA TRP A 142 -9.63 -1.27 9.03
C TRP A 142 -10.87 -1.54 9.87
N SER A 143 -11.45 -2.75 9.78
CA SER A 143 -12.70 -3.09 10.48
C SER A 143 -12.49 -3.62 11.90
N ARG A 144 -11.26 -4.01 12.25
CA ARG A 144 -10.84 -4.45 13.59
C ARG A 144 -10.02 -3.39 14.29
#